data_AF-A0A814TS83-F1
#
_entry.id   AF-A0A814TS83-F1
#
_cell.length_a   1.000
_cell.length_b   1.000
_cell.length_c   1.000
_cell.angle_alpha   90.00
_cell.angle_beta   90.00
_cell.angle_gamma   90.00
#
_symmetry.space_group_name_H-M   'P 1'
#
loop_
_entity.id
_entity.type
_entity.pdbx_description
1 polymer ?
#
loop_
_entity_poly.entity_id
_entity_poly.type
_entity_poly.pdbx_seq_one_letter_code
_entity_poly.pdbx_strand_id
1 'polypeptide(L)'
;MYFKFIICFILFVAITCNSLDDWQKFKHDYNKQYKTVEEEAERKQIFLRNMENMKEYQRTHPDATFTMKINHLTDRRSKELVTGSKFFSNIHSEKNQKSIQIESNVPTSLDWRDKGVITGVYDQGQMGTASAIAAVEVIESYHAIRTKNLVKGSISQVINCCPEDTNIFDCILTKLGGSICGATFYNSSSAACDRDACQPVAAFNKINRFEPANEDTMLTIIQESPLYIGIDASQIGFEMYTQGVYRDKGCSQTTIDHTLQLIGYGESSGIPYWLCKNSWGTNWGDRGYIRIERGVNTCGIANIVEQVEYIDVTDVTDVTDVTDTTDVTGDAVRQFTFNGLSLALFCFVLHLFSNL
;
A
#
# COMPACT_ATOMS: atom_id res chain seq x y z
N MET A 1 14.92 45.99 37.19
CA MET A 1 15.26 44.57 36.94
C MET A 1 14.08 43.61 37.17
N TYR A 2 13.17 43.88 38.12
CA TYR A 2 12.02 42.99 38.44
C TYR A 2 10.94 42.88 37.35
N PHE A 3 10.72 43.92 36.53
CA PHE A 3 9.65 43.92 35.52
C PHE A 3 9.89 42.96 34.35
N LYS A 4 11.16 42.70 33.98
CA LYS A 4 11.52 41.72 32.94
C LYS A 4 11.30 40.27 33.41
N PHE A 5 11.47 39.98 34.69
CA PHE A 5 11.24 38.64 35.25
C PHE A 5 9.76 38.27 35.32
N ILE A 6 8.89 39.22 35.64
CA ILE A 6 7.44 38.99 35.72
C ILE A 6 6.85 38.71 34.33
N ILE A 7 7.28 39.43 33.28
CA ILE A 7 6.83 39.20 31.91
C ILE A 7 7.30 37.82 31.40
N CYS A 8 8.55 37.43 31.70
CA CYS A 8 9.07 36.11 31.35
C CYS A 8 8.31 34.98 32.06
N PHE A 9 7.96 35.18 33.34
CA PHE A 9 7.21 34.20 34.13
C PHE A 9 5.75 34.06 33.66
N ILE A 10 5.08 35.16 33.32
CA ILE A 10 3.71 35.13 32.78
C ILE A 10 3.66 34.48 31.40
N LEU A 11 4.62 34.77 30.52
CA LEU A 11 4.75 34.09 29.21
C LEU A 11 5.00 32.58 29.38
N PHE A 12 5.85 32.19 30.33
CA PHE A 12 6.11 30.78 30.63
C PHE A 12 4.87 30.05 31.18
N VAL A 13 4.10 30.70 32.06
CA VAL A 13 2.84 30.16 32.61
C VAL A 13 1.74 30.05 31.53
N ALA A 14 1.61 31.02 30.63
CA ALA A 14 0.61 30.96 29.55
C ALA A 14 0.91 29.87 28.51
N ILE A 15 2.18 29.67 28.15
CA ILE A 15 2.60 28.61 27.20
C ILE A 15 2.40 27.20 27.81
N THR A 16 2.63 27.06 29.12
CA THR A 16 2.43 25.79 29.84
C THR A 16 0.96 25.45 30.06
N CYS A 17 0.07 26.44 30.19
CA CYS A 17 -1.38 26.20 30.34
C CYS A 17 -2.01 25.66 29.04
N ASN A 18 -1.75 26.29 27.89
CA ASN A 18 -2.32 25.84 26.60
C ASN A 18 -1.87 24.43 26.20
N SER A 19 -0.62 24.06 26.50
CA SER A 19 -0.08 22.74 26.15
C SER A 19 -0.57 21.59 27.05
N LEU A 20 -0.99 21.90 28.28
CA LEU A 20 -1.63 20.93 29.18
C LEU A 20 -3.05 20.59 28.72
N ASP A 21 -3.80 21.60 28.28
CA ASP A 21 -5.16 21.42 27.77
C ASP A 21 -5.20 20.63 26.45
N ASP A 22 -4.28 20.94 25.52
CA ASP A 22 -4.16 20.21 24.25
C ASP A 22 -3.82 18.73 24.45
N TRP A 23 -2.96 18.39 25.41
CA TRP A 23 -2.62 17.00 25.72
C TRP A 23 -3.81 16.21 26.28
N GLN A 24 -4.54 16.79 27.25
CA GLN A 24 -5.71 16.09 27.82
C GLN A 24 -6.81 15.93 26.78
N LYS A 25 -7.03 16.96 25.95
CA LYS A 25 -7.96 16.88 24.82
C LYS A 25 -7.56 15.81 23.83
N PHE A 26 -6.29 15.75 23.43
CA PHE A 26 -5.77 14.71 22.54
C PHE A 26 -6.01 13.30 23.09
N LYS A 27 -5.71 13.07 24.38
CA LYS A 27 -5.96 11.78 25.01
C LYS A 27 -7.45 11.42 25.02
N HIS A 28 -8.31 12.40 25.29
CA HIS A 28 -9.76 12.20 25.29
C HIS A 28 -10.29 11.88 23.89
N ASP A 29 -9.99 12.73 22.91
CA ASP A 29 -10.50 12.63 21.53
C ASP A 29 -10.08 11.31 20.85
N TYR A 30 -8.89 10.79 21.16
CA TYR A 30 -8.35 9.57 20.56
C TYR A 30 -8.29 8.38 21.54
N ASN A 31 -9.00 8.46 22.68
CA ASN A 31 -9.07 7.42 23.70
C ASN A 31 -7.70 6.81 24.07
N LYS A 32 -6.72 7.68 24.31
CA LYS A 32 -5.34 7.27 24.60
C LYS A 32 -5.22 6.75 26.01
N GLN A 33 -4.59 5.59 26.14
CA GLN A 33 -4.26 4.95 27.41
C GLN A 33 -2.81 4.48 27.35
N TYR A 34 -2.07 4.72 28.42
CA TYR A 34 -0.66 4.37 28.55
C TYR A 34 -0.49 3.45 29.76
N LYS A 35 0.40 2.46 29.66
CA LYS A 35 0.55 1.43 30.68
C LYS A 35 1.22 1.96 31.94
N THR A 36 2.14 2.90 31.78
CA THR A 36 2.89 3.49 32.90
C THR A 36 2.95 5.02 32.78
N VAL A 37 3.26 5.66 33.90
CA VAL A 37 3.42 7.13 33.96
C VAL A 37 4.63 7.56 33.13
N GLU A 38 5.67 6.74 33.08
CA GLU A 38 6.87 6.98 32.27
C GLU A 38 6.55 6.94 30.77
N GLU A 39 5.73 5.96 30.34
CA GLU A 39 5.24 5.90 28.96
C GLU A 39 4.39 7.13 28.62
N GLU A 40 3.46 7.52 29.50
CA GLU A 40 2.65 8.73 29.29
C GLU A 40 3.52 9.98 29.16
N ALA A 41 4.53 10.12 30.02
CA ALA A 41 5.46 11.24 29.97
C ALA A 41 6.25 11.27 28.66
N GLU A 42 6.76 10.14 28.18
CA GLU A 42 7.45 10.05 26.88
C GLU A 42 6.52 10.40 25.72
N ARG A 43 5.30 9.86 25.71
CA ARG A 43 4.29 10.10 24.67
C ARG A 43 3.87 11.56 24.62
N LYS A 44 3.72 12.20 25.79
CA LYS A 44 3.48 13.64 25.88
C LYS A 44 4.62 14.46 25.29
N GLN A 45 5.89 14.10 25.54
CA GLN A 45 7.04 14.81 24.97
C GLN A 45 7.07 14.68 23.43
N ILE A 46 6.74 13.51 22.90
CA ILE A 46 6.63 13.29 21.45
C ILE A 46 5.50 14.13 20.87
N PHE A 47 4.32 14.12 21.50
CA PHE A 47 3.17 14.95 21.11
C PHE A 47 3.52 16.43 21.02
N LEU A 48 4.13 16.99 22.07
CA LEU A 48 4.55 18.40 22.08
C LEU A 48 5.57 18.72 20.99
N ARG A 49 6.51 17.81 20.73
CA ARG A 49 7.50 17.96 19.66
C ARG A 49 6.86 17.94 18.28
N ASN A 50 5.94 17.03 18.03
CA ASN A 50 5.25 16.95 16.75
C ASN A 50 4.38 18.18 16.50
N MET A 51 3.71 18.70 17.54
CA MET A 51 3.02 19.98 17.45
C MET A 51 3.95 21.15 17.09
N GLU A 52 5.15 21.19 17.65
CA GLU A 52 6.14 22.21 17.31
C GLU A 52 6.64 22.05 15.86
N ASN A 53 6.91 20.81 15.43
CA ASN A 53 7.30 20.51 14.06
C ASN A 53 6.22 20.91 13.04
N MET A 54 4.94 20.70 13.36
CA MET A 54 3.82 21.15 12.51
C MET A 54 3.79 22.67 12.38
N LYS A 55 3.98 23.41 13.49
CA LYS A 55 4.03 24.88 13.48
C LYS A 55 5.22 25.38 12.67
N GLU A 56 6.38 24.77 12.85
CA GLU A 56 7.59 25.13 12.12
C GLU A 56 7.45 24.85 10.63
N TYR A 57 6.87 23.72 10.25
CA TYR A 57 6.58 23.40 8.86
C TYR A 57 5.65 24.46 8.24
N GLN A 58 4.55 24.78 8.90
CA GLN A 58 3.60 25.80 8.41
C GLN A 58 4.25 27.18 8.27
N ARG A 59 5.19 27.53 9.17
CA ARG A 59 5.95 28.79 9.13
C ARG A 59 6.94 28.83 7.96
N THR A 60 7.55 27.70 7.64
CA THR A 60 8.62 27.59 6.62
C THR A 60 8.10 27.27 5.22
N HIS A 61 6.87 26.75 5.11
CA HIS A 61 6.20 26.40 3.86
C HIS A 61 4.86 27.15 3.73
N PRO A 62 4.86 28.49 3.63
CA PRO A 62 3.64 29.30 3.54
C PRO A 62 2.82 29.03 2.28
N ASP A 63 3.42 28.39 1.27
CA ASP A 63 2.83 27.99 -0.01
C ASP A 63 2.33 26.53 -0.03
N ALA A 64 2.35 25.83 1.11
CA ALA A 64 1.84 24.47 1.19
C ALA A 64 0.37 24.36 0.72
N THR A 65 0.10 23.40 -0.16
CA THR A 65 -1.22 23.18 -0.78
C THR A 65 -2.07 22.14 -0.04
N PHE A 66 -1.61 21.75 1.14
CA PHE A 66 -2.27 20.85 2.06
C PHE A 66 -2.24 21.43 3.48
N THR A 67 -3.04 20.83 4.35
CA THR A 67 -3.10 21.22 5.76
C THR A 67 -2.80 20.03 6.65
N MET A 68 -2.33 20.32 7.85
CA MET A 68 -2.08 19.34 8.91
C MET A 68 -3.00 19.58 10.10
N LYS A 69 -3.29 18.53 10.86
CA LYS A 69 -3.98 18.64 12.15
C LYS A 69 -3.48 17.59 13.13
N ILE A 70 -3.72 17.81 14.42
CA ILE A 70 -3.54 16.78 15.44
C ILE A 70 -4.44 15.59 15.08
N ASN A 71 -3.83 14.42 14.94
CA ASN A 71 -4.51 13.15 14.67
C ASN A 71 -4.08 12.12 15.71
N HIS A 72 -4.67 10.93 15.70
CA HIS A 72 -4.35 9.86 16.66
C HIS A 72 -2.88 9.38 16.63
N LEU A 73 -2.04 9.82 15.69
CA LEU A 73 -0.62 9.48 15.59
C LEU A 73 0.30 10.58 16.14
N THR A 74 -0.23 11.72 16.59
CA THR A 74 0.58 12.86 17.03
C THR A 74 1.53 12.53 18.21
N ASP A 75 1.27 11.48 19.00
CA ASP A 75 2.16 10.99 20.06
C ASP A 75 3.18 9.91 19.61
N ARG A 76 3.34 9.71 18.30
CA ARG A 76 4.23 8.70 17.70
C ARG A 76 5.45 9.34 17.06
N ARG A 77 6.57 8.60 17.08
CA ARG A 77 7.76 8.94 16.29
C ARG A 77 7.56 8.42 14.87
N SER A 78 8.11 9.14 13.89
CA SER A 78 8.11 8.73 12.47
C SER A 78 8.50 7.26 12.26
N LYS A 79 9.59 6.81 12.89
CA LYS A 79 10.08 5.42 12.84
C LYS A 79 9.13 4.35 13.43
N GLU A 80 8.09 4.75 14.16
CA GLU A 80 7.06 3.85 14.66
C GLU A 80 5.89 3.69 13.66
N LEU A 81 5.80 4.57 12.65
CA LEU A 81 4.71 4.63 11.68
C LEU A 81 5.08 3.99 10.34
N VAL A 82 6.32 4.18 9.90
CA VAL A 82 6.83 3.72 8.60
C VAL A 82 7.39 2.30 8.68
N THR A 83 7.29 1.58 7.56
CA THR A 83 7.84 0.22 7.41
C THR A 83 9.31 0.35 6.99
N GLY A 84 10.24 -0.15 7.81
CA GLY A 84 11.67 0.14 7.62
C GLY A 84 12.19 -0.19 6.21
N SER A 85 13.10 0.65 5.69
CA SER A 85 13.62 0.64 4.30
C SER A 85 14.26 -0.67 3.80
N LYS A 86 14.46 -1.68 4.66
CA LYS A 86 15.02 -2.99 4.26
C LYS A 86 14.12 -3.74 3.27
N PHE A 87 12.81 -3.50 3.32
CA PHE A 87 11.84 -4.08 2.40
C PHE A 87 12.09 -3.61 0.95
N PHE A 88 12.39 -2.33 0.77
CA PHE A 88 12.51 -1.71 -0.55
C PHE A 88 13.90 -1.84 -1.17
N SER A 89 14.94 -2.21 -0.40
CA SER A 89 16.29 -2.42 -0.92
C SER A 89 16.45 -3.71 -1.77
N ASN A 90 15.52 -4.66 -1.66
CA ASN A 90 15.61 -5.97 -2.33
C ASN A 90 14.70 -6.09 -3.57
N ILE A 91 13.90 -5.09 -3.91
CA ILE A 91 12.91 -5.18 -5.02
C ILE A 91 13.58 -5.04 -6.41
N HIS A 92 14.89 -4.74 -6.47
CA HIS A 92 15.64 -4.53 -7.72
C HIS A 92 15.93 -5.78 -8.58
N SER A 93 15.24 -6.89 -8.35
CA SER A 93 15.57 -8.18 -8.95
C SER A 93 14.35 -8.89 -9.52
N GLU A 94 13.81 -8.38 -10.63
CA GLU A 94 13.41 -9.18 -11.82
C GLU A 94 12.69 -8.31 -12.86
N LYS A 95 13.29 -8.19 -14.05
CA LYS A 95 12.83 -7.36 -15.16
C LYS A 95 11.76 -8.06 -16.00
N ASN A 96 10.56 -8.25 -15.46
CA ASN A 96 9.38 -8.53 -16.28
C ASN A 96 8.60 -7.24 -16.50
N GLN A 97 9.17 -6.34 -17.29
CA GLN A 97 8.55 -5.06 -17.64
C GLN A 97 7.52 -5.29 -18.75
N LYS A 98 6.23 -5.16 -18.45
CA LYS A 98 5.17 -5.08 -19.47
C LYS A 98 5.39 -3.77 -20.25
N SER A 99 5.66 -3.86 -21.55
CA SER A 99 5.68 -2.67 -22.41
C SER A 99 4.25 -2.18 -22.58
N ILE A 100 3.99 -0.96 -22.14
CA ILE A 100 2.65 -0.35 -22.21
C ILE A 100 2.64 0.70 -23.30
N GLN A 101 1.65 0.60 -24.18
CA GLN A 101 1.30 1.69 -25.08
C GLN A 101 0.61 2.76 -24.23
N ILE A 102 1.21 3.95 -24.15
CA ILE A 102 0.61 5.07 -23.44
C ILE A 102 -0.70 5.42 -24.13
N GLU A 103 -1.81 5.36 -23.40
CA GLU A 103 -3.11 5.71 -23.95
C GLU A 103 -3.21 7.23 -24.14
N SER A 104 -3.67 7.65 -25.31
CA SER A 104 -3.81 9.08 -25.64
C SER A 104 -5.10 9.71 -25.09
N ASN A 105 -6.08 8.90 -24.66
CA ASN A 105 -7.41 9.35 -24.24
C ASN A 105 -7.77 8.85 -22.83
N VAL A 106 -6.92 9.16 -21.85
CA VAL A 106 -7.18 8.88 -20.43
C VAL A 106 -8.20 9.90 -19.88
N PRO A 107 -9.23 9.50 -19.11
CA PRO A 107 -10.17 10.42 -18.47
C PRO A 107 -9.45 11.46 -17.60
N THR A 108 -10.03 12.65 -17.41
CA THR A 108 -9.40 13.71 -16.59
C THR A 108 -9.38 13.39 -15.09
N SER A 109 -10.26 12.50 -14.64
CA SER A 109 -10.29 12.00 -13.27
C SER A 109 -10.79 10.57 -13.23
N LEU A 110 -10.34 9.83 -12.24
CA LEU A 110 -10.76 8.46 -11.94
C LEU A 110 -10.82 8.30 -10.43
N ASP A 111 -11.88 7.67 -9.94
CA ASP A 111 -12.00 7.25 -8.55
C ASP A 111 -12.62 5.85 -8.51
N TRP A 112 -11.82 4.85 -8.14
CA TRP A 112 -12.30 3.47 -8.06
C TRP A 112 -13.36 3.25 -6.98
N ARG A 113 -13.51 4.18 -6.01
CA ARG A 113 -14.59 4.12 -5.01
C ARG A 113 -15.96 4.22 -5.67
N ASP A 114 -16.08 5.00 -6.74
CA ASP A 114 -17.33 5.18 -7.50
C ASP A 114 -17.77 3.89 -8.21
N LYS A 115 -16.86 2.91 -8.36
CA LYS A 115 -17.16 1.60 -8.94
C LYS A 115 -17.54 0.55 -7.90
N GLY A 116 -17.51 0.89 -6.60
CA GLY A 116 -17.84 -0.04 -5.52
C GLY A 116 -16.84 -1.17 -5.34
N VAL A 117 -15.58 -1.00 -5.78
CA VAL A 117 -14.53 -2.03 -5.74
C VAL A 117 -13.47 -1.78 -4.65
N ILE A 118 -13.64 -0.74 -3.83
CA ILE A 118 -12.70 -0.38 -2.76
C ILE A 118 -13.32 -0.72 -1.40
N THR A 119 -12.61 -1.53 -0.60
CA THR A 119 -13.00 -1.85 0.78
C THR A 119 -12.84 -0.64 1.71
N GLY A 120 -13.42 -0.71 2.91
CA GLY A 120 -13.20 0.30 3.96
C GLY A 120 -11.72 0.44 4.32
N VAL A 121 -11.35 1.59 4.90
CA VAL A 121 -9.97 1.88 5.32
C VAL A 121 -9.57 1.00 6.49
N TYR A 122 -8.44 0.30 6.36
CA TYR A 122 -7.82 -0.49 7.42
C TYR A 122 -6.98 0.39 8.35
N ASP A 123 -6.73 -0.11 9.55
CA ASP A 123 -5.83 0.51 10.54
C ASP A 123 -4.76 -0.51 10.95
N GLN A 124 -3.52 -0.26 10.54
CA GLN A 124 -2.37 -1.12 10.81
C GLN A 124 -1.92 -1.09 12.29
N GLY A 125 -2.38 -0.08 13.05
CA GLY A 125 -1.90 0.17 14.40
C GLY A 125 -0.38 0.38 14.44
N GLN A 126 0.30 -0.40 15.30
CA GLN A 126 1.74 -0.26 15.57
C GLN A 126 2.59 -1.33 14.90
N MET A 127 2.02 -2.13 14.00
CA MET A 127 2.67 -3.34 13.50
C MET A 127 3.55 -3.12 12.26
N GLY A 128 3.52 -1.93 11.64
CA GLY A 128 4.29 -1.67 10.42
C GLY A 128 3.86 -2.53 9.23
N THR A 129 2.57 -2.88 9.16
CA THR A 129 2.05 -3.88 8.20
C THR A 129 1.52 -3.28 6.89
N ALA A 130 1.96 -2.07 6.54
CA ALA A 130 1.47 -1.33 5.38
C ALA A 130 1.57 -2.16 4.08
N SER A 131 2.71 -2.83 3.86
CA SER A 131 2.92 -3.65 2.66
C SER A 131 1.94 -4.82 2.54
N ALA A 132 1.66 -5.52 3.65
CA ALA A 132 0.67 -6.59 3.64
C ALA A 132 -0.75 -6.07 3.40
N ILE A 133 -1.09 -4.92 4.00
CA ILE A 133 -2.41 -4.29 3.83
C ILE A 133 -2.62 -3.84 2.38
N ALA A 134 -1.70 -3.06 1.82
CA ALA A 134 -1.81 -2.55 0.46
C ALA A 134 -1.86 -3.69 -0.57
N ALA A 135 -1.11 -4.78 -0.36
CA ALA A 135 -1.18 -5.96 -1.22
C ALA A 135 -2.56 -6.63 -1.18
N VAL A 136 -3.12 -6.83 0.02
CA VAL A 136 -4.48 -7.37 0.20
C VAL A 136 -5.52 -6.46 -0.46
N GLU A 137 -5.44 -5.14 -0.25
CA GLU A 137 -6.38 -4.18 -0.84
C GLU A 137 -6.39 -4.21 -2.36
N VAL A 138 -5.22 -4.31 -3.00
CA VAL A 138 -5.09 -4.45 -4.45
C VAL A 138 -5.72 -5.76 -4.95
N ILE A 139 -5.51 -6.88 -4.26
CA ILE A 139 -6.12 -8.17 -4.59
C ILE A 139 -7.66 -8.13 -4.41
N GLU A 140 -8.15 -7.56 -3.31
CA GLU A 140 -9.59 -7.35 -3.05
C GLU A 140 -10.25 -6.56 -4.18
N SER A 141 -9.61 -5.46 -4.57
CA SER A 141 -10.15 -4.55 -5.58
C SER A 141 -10.15 -5.18 -6.97
N TYR A 142 -9.05 -5.87 -7.33
CA TYR A 142 -8.98 -6.60 -8.59
C TYR A 142 -10.05 -7.70 -8.66
N HIS A 143 -10.22 -8.47 -7.57
CA HIS A 143 -11.28 -9.47 -7.49
C HIS A 143 -12.67 -8.84 -7.71
N ALA A 144 -12.98 -7.74 -7.01
CA ALA A 144 -14.27 -7.06 -7.14
C ALA A 144 -14.51 -6.51 -8.57
N ILE A 145 -13.47 -6.01 -9.25
CA ILE A 145 -13.56 -5.57 -10.65
C ILE A 145 -14.01 -6.72 -11.56
N ARG A 146 -13.40 -7.90 -11.38
CA ARG A 146 -13.63 -9.09 -12.21
C ARG A 146 -14.95 -9.80 -11.89
N THR A 147 -15.27 -9.97 -10.62
CA THR A 147 -16.40 -10.82 -10.18
C THR A 147 -17.65 -10.04 -9.79
N LYS A 148 -17.54 -8.71 -9.66
CA LYS A 148 -18.58 -7.83 -9.07
C LYS A 148 -18.92 -8.16 -7.63
N ASN A 149 -18.07 -8.92 -6.94
CA ASN A 149 -18.21 -9.27 -5.55
C ASN A 149 -17.06 -8.66 -4.74
N LEU A 150 -17.37 -7.71 -3.86
CA LEU A 150 -16.36 -7.11 -2.98
C LEU A 150 -16.18 -7.99 -1.73
N VAL A 151 -14.96 -8.49 -1.54
CA VAL A 151 -14.59 -9.35 -0.42
C VAL A 151 -13.56 -8.67 0.48
N LYS A 152 -13.46 -9.12 1.74
CA LYS A 152 -12.39 -8.72 2.65
C LYS A 152 -11.41 -9.86 2.84
N GLY A 153 -10.15 -9.63 2.54
CA GLY A 153 -9.04 -10.57 2.69
C GLY A 153 -8.47 -10.58 4.10
N SER A 154 -7.82 -11.70 4.46
CA SER A 154 -7.11 -11.84 5.74
C SER A 154 -5.72 -11.23 5.66
N ILE A 155 -5.58 -10.01 6.16
CA ILE A 155 -4.28 -9.35 6.36
C ILE A 155 -3.39 -10.19 7.28
N SER A 156 -3.95 -10.78 8.34
CA SER A 156 -3.21 -11.62 9.29
C SER A 156 -2.64 -12.90 8.66
N GLN A 157 -3.32 -13.49 7.68
CA GLN A 157 -2.76 -14.63 6.93
C GLN A 157 -1.50 -14.19 6.19
N VAL A 158 -1.59 -13.06 5.48
CA VAL A 158 -0.46 -12.53 4.71
C VAL A 158 0.69 -12.19 5.65
N ILE A 159 0.45 -11.52 6.78
CA ILE A 159 1.50 -11.22 7.77
C ILE A 159 2.16 -12.49 8.31
N ASN A 160 1.37 -13.51 8.70
CA ASN A 160 1.93 -14.72 9.31
C ASN A 160 2.68 -15.60 8.30
N CYS A 161 2.26 -15.60 7.04
CA CYS A 161 2.80 -16.49 6.01
C CYS A 161 3.85 -15.83 5.10
N CYS A 162 3.84 -14.50 5.01
CA CYS A 162 4.75 -13.73 4.19
C CYS A 162 5.64 -12.83 5.03
N PRO A 163 6.81 -13.34 5.45
CA PRO A 163 7.77 -12.53 6.20
C PRO A 163 8.29 -11.36 5.36
N GLU A 164 8.70 -10.31 6.07
CA GLU A 164 9.04 -8.98 5.54
C GLU A 164 10.30 -8.93 4.66
N ASP A 165 11.05 -10.02 4.50
CA ASP A 165 12.28 -10.09 3.71
C ASP A 165 12.05 -10.48 2.24
N THR A 166 10.80 -10.72 1.85
CA THR A 166 10.40 -11.09 0.48
C THR A 166 9.43 -10.07 -0.11
N ASN A 167 9.42 -9.94 -1.45
CA ASN A 167 8.35 -9.19 -2.12
C ASN A 167 7.00 -9.84 -1.77
N ILE A 168 6.04 -9.01 -1.37
CA ILE A 168 4.80 -9.49 -0.77
C ILE A 168 3.95 -10.28 -1.77
N PHE A 169 3.90 -9.86 -3.04
CA PHE A 169 3.14 -10.58 -4.06
C PHE A 169 3.84 -11.89 -4.46
N ASP A 170 5.17 -11.91 -4.57
CA ASP A 170 5.92 -13.16 -4.81
C ASP A 170 5.67 -14.17 -3.69
N CYS A 171 5.67 -13.71 -2.44
CA CYS A 171 5.35 -14.59 -1.33
C CYS A 171 3.91 -15.13 -1.43
N ILE A 172 2.92 -14.29 -1.73
CA ILE A 172 1.54 -14.76 -1.87
C ILE A 172 1.42 -15.80 -2.99
N LEU A 173 2.10 -15.61 -4.14
CA LEU A 173 2.16 -16.62 -5.20
C LEU A 173 2.81 -17.93 -4.71
N THR A 174 3.99 -17.84 -4.10
CA THR A 174 4.82 -19.02 -3.80
C THR A 174 4.39 -19.77 -2.55
N LYS A 175 3.91 -19.07 -1.52
CA LYS A 175 3.53 -19.65 -0.21
C LYS A 175 2.03 -19.89 -0.08
N LEU A 176 1.20 -19.02 -0.65
CA LEU A 176 -0.26 -19.09 -0.55
C LEU A 176 -0.94 -19.52 -1.87
N GLY A 177 -0.17 -19.87 -2.90
CA GLY A 177 -0.69 -20.32 -4.19
C GLY A 177 -1.40 -19.22 -4.98
N GLY A 178 -1.12 -17.95 -4.71
CA GLY A 178 -1.74 -16.81 -5.37
C GLY A 178 -3.14 -16.47 -4.87
N SER A 179 -3.53 -16.97 -3.69
CA SER A 179 -4.86 -16.78 -3.12
C SER A 179 -4.81 -16.32 -1.67
N ILE A 180 -5.83 -15.56 -1.26
CA ILE A 180 -5.95 -15.05 0.11
C ILE A 180 -7.26 -15.51 0.76
N CYS A 181 -7.19 -15.84 2.05
CA CYS A 181 -8.33 -16.16 2.90
C CYS A 181 -9.27 -14.98 3.07
N GLY A 182 -10.54 -15.26 3.39
CA GLY A 182 -11.44 -14.24 3.91
C GLY A 182 -11.09 -13.81 5.33
N ALA A 183 -11.27 -12.51 5.64
CA ALA A 183 -10.91 -11.91 6.93
C ALA A 183 -11.57 -12.58 8.14
N THR A 184 -12.78 -13.14 7.98
CA THR A 184 -13.53 -13.82 9.05
C THR A 184 -13.13 -15.27 9.28
N PHE A 185 -12.33 -15.86 8.38
CA PHE A 185 -12.03 -17.29 8.39
C PHE A 185 -10.64 -17.60 8.93
N TYR A 186 -9.71 -16.65 8.87
CA TYR A 186 -8.37 -16.84 9.42
C TYR A 186 -8.36 -16.54 10.93
N ASN A 187 -8.65 -17.57 11.72
CA ASN A 187 -8.62 -17.51 13.17
C ASN A 187 -7.34 -18.17 13.69
N SER A 188 -6.18 -17.55 13.49
CA SER A 188 -4.96 -18.06 14.08
C SER A 188 -4.83 -17.52 15.51
N SER A 189 -5.27 -18.32 16.48
CA SER A 189 -4.89 -18.13 17.90
C SER A 189 -3.37 -18.30 18.11
N SER A 190 -2.64 -18.71 17.07
CA SER A 190 -1.18 -18.82 16.98
C SER A 190 -0.63 -17.84 15.93
N ALA A 191 0.61 -17.38 16.12
CA ALA A 191 1.33 -16.58 15.13
C ALA A 191 1.94 -17.42 13.98
N ALA A 192 1.57 -18.70 13.87
CA ALA A 192 2.11 -19.61 12.86
C ALA A 192 1.38 -19.41 11.51
N CYS A 193 2.11 -19.52 10.40
CA CYS A 193 1.50 -19.57 9.08
C CYS A 193 0.66 -20.83 8.95
N ASP A 194 -0.63 -20.66 8.65
CA ASP A 194 -1.52 -21.75 8.25
C ASP A 194 -2.12 -21.44 6.88
N ARG A 195 -1.54 -22.06 5.85
CA ARG A 195 -1.92 -21.86 4.45
C ARG A 195 -3.24 -22.53 4.07
N ASP A 196 -3.63 -23.58 4.80
CA ASP A 196 -4.80 -24.41 4.50
C ASP A 196 -5.98 -24.11 5.43
N ALA A 197 -5.84 -23.08 6.28
CA ALA A 197 -6.78 -22.72 7.34
C ALA A 197 -8.18 -22.27 6.86
N CYS A 198 -8.39 -22.04 5.56
CA CYS A 198 -9.54 -21.29 5.08
C CYS A 198 -9.96 -21.61 3.64
N GLN A 199 -11.15 -21.11 3.29
CA GLN A 199 -11.58 -20.96 1.90
C GLN A 199 -10.98 -19.67 1.30
N PRO A 200 -10.33 -19.74 0.12
CA PRO A 200 -9.85 -18.55 -0.56
C PRO A 200 -11.02 -17.70 -1.05
N VAL A 201 -10.91 -16.38 -0.91
CA VAL A 201 -11.95 -15.42 -1.34
C VAL A 201 -11.54 -14.59 -2.54
N ALA A 202 -10.24 -14.47 -2.80
CA ALA A 202 -9.68 -13.77 -3.93
C ALA A 202 -8.36 -14.42 -4.36
N ALA A 203 -8.03 -14.31 -5.65
CA ALA A 203 -6.84 -14.91 -6.23
C ALA A 203 -6.30 -14.07 -7.39
N PHE A 204 -5.00 -14.22 -7.64
CA PHE A 204 -4.27 -13.72 -8.79
C PHE A 204 -3.16 -14.73 -9.15
N ASN A 205 -2.69 -14.71 -10.39
CA ASN A 205 -1.62 -15.62 -10.83
C ASN A 205 -0.51 -14.91 -11.62
N LYS A 206 -0.62 -13.59 -11.77
CA LYS A 206 0.38 -12.76 -12.44
C LYS A 206 0.57 -11.44 -11.71
N ILE A 207 1.81 -10.97 -11.72
CA ILE A 207 2.24 -9.67 -11.19
C ILE A 207 2.83 -8.89 -12.37
N ASN A 208 2.38 -7.65 -12.57
CA ASN A 208 3.07 -6.69 -13.42
C ASN A 208 3.85 -5.73 -12.54
N ARG A 209 5.15 -5.58 -12.82
CA ARG A 209 6.04 -4.66 -12.10
C ARG A 209 6.50 -3.53 -13.02
N PHE A 210 6.42 -2.31 -12.51
CA PHE A 210 6.83 -1.11 -13.22
C PHE A 210 7.81 -0.33 -12.34
N GLU A 211 9.09 -0.68 -12.44
CA GLU A 211 10.13 -0.13 -11.55
C GLU A 211 11.37 0.37 -12.30
N PRO A 212 11.65 1.70 -12.27
CA PRO A 212 10.67 2.75 -11.96
C PRO A 212 9.59 2.80 -13.04
N ALA A 213 8.35 3.05 -12.64
CA ALA A 213 7.33 3.55 -13.55
C ALA A 213 7.63 5.02 -13.86
N ASN A 214 7.18 5.49 -15.02
CA ASN A 214 6.88 6.91 -15.17
C ASN A 214 5.40 7.15 -14.88
N GLU A 215 5.04 8.37 -14.50
CA GLU A 215 3.66 8.69 -14.11
C GLU A 215 2.65 8.61 -15.28
N ASP A 216 3.12 8.71 -16.52
CA ASP A 216 2.29 8.50 -17.71
C ASP A 216 1.89 7.02 -17.88
N THR A 217 2.81 6.11 -17.54
CA THR A 217 2.54 4.67 -17.46
C THR A 217 1.52 4.40 -16.37
N MET A 218 1.69 5.01 -15.19
CA MET A 218 0.75 4.90 -14.08
C MET A 218 -0.66 5.38 -14.46
N LEU A 219 -0.78 6.49 -15.20
CA LEU A 219 -2.05 6.99 -15.73
C LEU A 219 -2.75 6.00 -16.65
N THR A 220 -1.97 5.23 -17.41
CA THR A 220 -2.52 4.22 -18.31
C THR A 220 -3.03 3.03 -17.50
N ILE A 221 -2.20 2.43 -16.64
CA ILE A 221 -2.52 1.17 -15.95
C ILE A 221 -3.53 1.31 -14.81
N ILE A 222 -3.61 2.47 -14.16
CA ILE A 222 -4.59 2.70 -13.08
C ILE A 222 -6.03 2.57 -13.60
N GLN A 223 -6.26 2.70 -14.91
CA GLN A 223 -7.57 2.53 -15.53
C GLN A 223 -8.04 1.08 -15.56
N GLU A 224 -7.14 0.11 -15.44
CA GLU A 224 -7.48 -1.32 -15.40
C GLU A 224 -7.83 -1.77 -13.97
N SER A 225 -7.06 -1.31 -12.98
CA SER A 225 -7.29 -1.59 -11.56
C SER A 225 -6.49 -0.64 -10.65
N PRO A 226 -6.83 -0.55 -9.35
CA PRO A 226 -5.95 0.06 -8.35
C PRO A 226 -4.53 -0.54 -8.36
N LEU A 227 -3.54 0.27 -7.98
CA LEU A 227 -2.11 -0.11 -7.97
C LEU A 227 -1.57 -0.18 -6.55
N TYR A 228 -0.61 -1.08 -6.34
CA TYR A 228 0.26 -1.07 -5.17
C TYR A 228 1.39 -0.09 -5.44
N ILE A 229 1.60 0.87 -4.54
CA ILE A 229 2.66 1.88 -4.69
C ILE A 229 3.51 2.01 -3.42
N GLY A 230 4.77 2.38 -3.59
CA GLY A 230 5.67 2.81 -2.51
C GLY A 230 5.90 4.31 -2.51
N ILE A 231 6.00 4.92 -1.32
CA ILE A 231 6.38 6.33 -1.12
C ILE A 231 7.34 6.52 0.07
N ASP A 232 7.98 7.69 0.15
CA ASP A 232 8.50 8.23 1.41
C ASP A 232 7.37 8.93 2.21
N ALA A 233 7.06 8.38 3.38
CA ALA A 233 6.07 8.91 4.33
C ALA A 233 6.69 9.48 5.62
N SER A 234 8.01 9.65 5.69
CA SER A 234 8.77 10.05 6.90
C SER A 234 8.61 11.52 7.31
N GLN A 235 7.94 12.33 6.49
CA GLN A 235 7.78 13.77 6.76
C GLN A 235 6.60 14.04 7.68
N ILE A 236 6.77 14.99 8.61
CA ILE A 236 5.69 15.42 9.52
C ILE A 236 4.44 15.90 8.75
N GLY A 237 4.64 16.48 7.55
CA GLY A 237 3.57 16.88 6.64
C GLY A 237 2.67 15.72 6.24
N PHE A 238 3.25 14.55 5.96
CA PHE A 238 2.52 13.33 5.66
C PHE A 238 1.87 12.75 6.93
N GLU A 239 2.63 12.61 8.00
CA GLU A 239 2.16 12.03 9.27
C GLU A 239 0.94 12.77 9.83
N MET A 240 0.90 14.08 9.67
CA MET A 240 -0.17 14.95 10.19
C MET A 240 -1.14 15.43 9.11
N TYR A 241 -1.04 14.93 7.87
CA TYR A 241 -1.91 15.32 6.74
C TYR A 241 -3.39 15.21 7.10
N THR A 242 -4.19 16.19 6.65
CA THR A 242 -5.66 16.11 6.78
C THR A 242 -6.44 16.38 5.49
N GLN A 243 -6.00 17.29 4.62
CA GLN A 243 -6.69 17.61 3.36
C GLN A 243 -5.81 18.47 2.45
N GLY A 244 -6.22 18.63 1.19
CA GLY A 244 -5.50 19.35 0.15
C GLY A 244 -4.62 18.43 -0.70
N VAL A 245 -3.83 18.99 -1.60
CA VAL A 245 -2.88 18.19 -2.41
C VAL A 245 -1.52 18.24 -1.71
N TYR A 246 -1.08 17.09 -1.22
CA TYR A 246 0.18 16.91 -0.54
C TYR A 246 1.35 17.05 -1.51
N ARG A 247 2.27 17.95 -1.16
CA ARG A 247 3.51 18.21 -1.86
C ARG A 247 4.54 18.61 -0.81
N ASP A 248 5.59 17.81 -0.68
CA ASP A 248 6.70 18.11 0.20
C ASP A 248 8.01 17.89 -0.55
N LYS A 249 8.91 18.87 -0.55
CA LYS A 249 10.23 18.73 -1.17
C LYS A 249 11.22 18.01 -0.24
N GLY A 250 10.87 17.84 1.03
CA GLY A 250 11.66 17.14 2.03
C GLY A 250 11.55 15.62 1.93
N CYS A 251 10.48 15.08 1.31
CA CYS A 251 10.39 13.65 1.08
C CYS A 251 11.34 13.20 -0.03
N SER A 252 11.98 12.06 0.21
CA SER A 252 12.90 11.39 -0.69
C SER A 252 12.17 10.83 -1.91
N GLN A 253 12.79 10.98 -3.07
CA GLN A 253 12.39 10.28 -4.28
C GLN A 253 13.09 8.93 -4.46
N THR A 254 13.86 8.45 -3.49
CA THR A 254 14.61 7.19 -3.62
C THR A 254 14.55 6.30 -2.38
N THR A 255 14.32 6.89 -1.21
CA THR A 255 14.21 6.18 0.06
C THR A 255 12.73 5.96 0.37
N ILE A 256 12.20 4.84 -0.08
CA ILE A 256 10.82 4.44 0.15
C ILE A 256 10.71 3.74 1.52
N ASP A 257 9.67 4.05 2.28
CA ASP A 257 9.44 3.51 3.63
C ASP A 257 7.96 3.21 3.96
N HIS A 258 7.05 3.46 3.01
CA HIS A 258 5.63 3.19 3.21
C HIS A 258 4.94 2.80 1.91
N THR A 259 3.83 2.08 2.03
CA THR A 259 3.05 1.61 0.89
C THR A 259 1.60 2.00 1.01
N LEU A 260 1.00 2.29 -0.13
CA LEU A 260 -0.38 2.73 -0.27
C LEU A 260 -1.05 1.97 -1.40
N GLN A 261 -2.37 1.99 -1.42
CA GLN A 261 -3.14 1.63 -2.60
C GLN A 261 -3.46 2.90 -3.40
N LEU A 262 -2.97 3.01 -4.63
CA LEU A 262 -3.38 4.06 -5.56
C LEU A 262 -4.73 3.68 -6.16
N ILE A 263 -5.74 4.53 -5.98
CA ILE A 263 -7.13 4.23 -6.34
C ILE A 263 -7.72 5.21 -7.36
N GLY A 264 -6.92 6.13 -7.87
CA GLY A 264 -7.43 7.14 -8.79
C GLY A 264 -6.54 8.35 -8.91
N TYR A 265 -7.06 9.36 -9.59
CA TYR A 265 -6.40 10.64 -9.83
C TYR A 265 -7.42 11.71 -10.21
N GLY A 266 -6.99 12.96 -10.19
CA GLY A 266 -7.81 14.08 -10.64
C GLY A 266 -7.02 15.38 -10.59
N GLU A 267 -7.74 16.48 -10.47
CA GLU A 267 -7.19 17.82 -10.32
C GLU A 267 -7.96 18.58 -9.25
N SER A 268 -7.24 19.33 -8.40
CA SER A 268 -7.84 20.21 -7.40
C SER A 268 -7.13 21.56 -7.47
N SER A 269 -7.90 22.63 -7.75
CA SER A 269 -7.37 23.99 -7.80
C SER A 269 -6.18 24.16 -8.77
N GLY A 270 -6.24 23.50 -9.94
CA GLY A 270 -5.15 23.52 -10.93
C GLY A 270 -3.96 22.61 -10.61
N ILE A 271 -4.03 21.83 -9.52
CA ILE A 271 -2.96 20.90 -9.13
C ILE A 271 -3.42 19.47 -9.41
N PRO A 272 -2.80 18.77 -10.38
CA PRO A 272 -3.09 17.36 -10.63
C PRO A 272 -2.62 16.52 -9.45
N TYR A 273 -3.40 15.50 -9.09
CA TYR A 273 -3.09 14.62 -7.96
C TYR A 273 -3.35 13.15 -8.26
N TRP A 274 -2.61 12.30 -7.56
CA TRP A 274 -2.92 10.91 -7.29
C TRP A 274 -3.80 10.79 -6.06
N LEU A 275 -4.82 9.93 -6.10
CA LEU A 275 -5.69 9.63 -4.96
C LEU A 275 -5.27 8.27 -4.38
N CYS A 276 -4.76 8.29 -3.15
CA CYS A 276 -4.27 7.09 -2.49
C CYS A 276 -5.10 6.78 -1.24
N LYS A 277 -5.34 5.49 -1.00
CA LYS A 277 -5.87 4.93 0.23
C LYS A 277 -4.70 4.55 1.14
N ASN A 278 -4.74 5.00 2.38
CA ASN A 278 -3.74 4.68 3.41
C ASN A 278 -4.30 3.63 4.39
N SER A 279 -3.41 3.03 5.18
CA SER A 279 -3.68 1.97 6.15
C SER A 279 -3.60 2.46 7.60
N TRP A 280 -3.74 3.77 7.83
CA TRP A 280 -3.65 4.41 9.17
C TRP A 280 -5.03 4.80 9.72
N GLY A 281 -6.08 4.07 9.33
CA GLY A 281 -7.43 4.31 9.81
C GLY A 281 -8.07 5.60 9.30
N THR A 282 -9.37 5.74 9.54
CA THR A 282 -10.17 6.88 9.04
C THR A 282 -9.92 8.19 9.78
N ASN A 283 -9.22 8.15 10.91
CA ASN A 283 -8.87 9.33 11.71
C ASN A 283 -7.64 10.06 11.16
N TRP A 284 -6.92 9.47 10.21
CA TRP A 284 -5.83 10.10 9.48
C TRP A 284 -6.31 10.61 8.10
N GLY A 285 -5.73 11.71 7.62
CA GLY A 285 -6.01 12.25 6.29
C GLY A 285 -7.47 12.65 6.06
N ASP A 286 -7.90 12.61 4.80
CA ASP A 286 -9.28 12.82 4.41
C ASP A 286 -10.03 11.48 4.50
N ARG A 287 -10.44 11.13 5.73
CA ARG A 287 -11.11 9.84 6.05
C ARG A 287 -10.29 8.62 5.62
N GLY A 288 -8.96 8.66 5.82
CA GLY A 288 -8.03 7.59 5.44
C GLY A 288 -7.42 7.70 4.04
N TYR A 289 -7.75 8.77 3.30
CA TYR A 289 -7.23 9.02 1.96
C TYR A 289 -6.32 10.24 1.93
N ILE A 290 -5.44 10.27 0.93
CA ILE A 290 -4.55 11.39 0.63
C ILE A 290 -4.55 11.68 -0.87
N ARG A 291 -4.43 12.96 -1.20
CA ARG A 291 -4.13 13.43 -2.56
C ARG A 291 -2.68 13.84 -2.61
N ILE A 292 -1.88 13.23 -3.49
CA ILE A 292 -0.44 13.48 -3.65
C ILE A 292 -0.20 14.15 -5.00
N GLU A 293 0.62 15.20 -5.08
CA GLU A 293 0.90 15.91 -6.35
C GLU A 293 1.41 14.95 -7.42
N ARG A 294 0.76 14.98 -8.59
CA ARG A 294 1.05 14.15 -9.77
C ARG A 294 1.87 14.93 -10.80
N GLY A 295 2.80 14.24 -11.47
CA GLY A 295 3.59 14.73 -12.60
C GLY A 295 5.03 15.14 -12.25
N VAL A 296 5.47 14.96 -11.00
CA VAL A 296 6.80 15.34 -10.52
C VAL A 296 7.48 14.28 -9.65
N ASN A 297 6.95 13.05 -9.65
CA ASN A 297 7.37 11.91 -8.82
C ASN A 297 7.44 12.25 -7.32
N THR A 298 6.41 12.92 -6.81
CA THR A 298 6.34 13.34 -5.40
C THR A 298 6.58 12.16 -4.48
N CYS A 299 7.58 12.27 -3.59
CA CYS A 299 7.97 11.23 -2.63
C CYS A 299 8.29 9.86 -3.25
N GLY A 300 8.71 9.83 -4.52
CA GLY A 300 9.09 8.60 -5.21
C GLY A 300 7.91 7.68 -5.55
N ILE A 301 6.69 8.22 -5.62
CA ILE A 301 5.44 7.47 -5.86
C ILE A 301 5.45 6.57 -7.10
N ALA A 302 6.28 6.89 -8.10
CA ALA A 302 6.40 6.12 -9.33
C ALA A 302 7.53 5.07 -9.30
N ASN A 303 8.27 4.93 -8.20
CA ASN A 303 9.45 4.05 -8.17
C ASN A 303 9.12 2.58 -7.97
N ILE A 304 8.11 2.30 -7.16
CA ILE A 304 7.63 0.95 -6.86
C ILE A 304 6.15 0.96 -7.19
N VAL A 305 5.81 0.30 -8.29
CA VAL A 305 4.44 0.21 -8.80
C VAL A 305 4.20 -1.21 -9.24
N GLU A 306 3.27 -1.87 -8.57
CA GLU A 306 2.88 -3.25 -8.85
C GLU A 306 1.36 -3.36 -9.06
N GLN A 307 0.98 -4.27 -9.96
CA GLN A 307 -0.41 -4.58 -10.28
C GLN A 307 -0.56 -6.09 -10.35
N VAL A 308 -1.70 -6.61 -9.89
CA VAL A 308 -2.02 -8.04 -9.98
C VAL A 308 -3.00 -8.30 -11.12
N GLU A 309 -2.88 -9.46 -11.76
CA GLU A 309 -3.80 -9.96 -12.78
C GLU A 309 -4.18 -11.42 -12.51
N TYR A 310 -5.36 -11.80 -12.98
CA TYR A 310 -5.77 -13.20 -13.13
C TYR A 310 -5.89 -13.53 -14.62
N ILE A 311 -4.96 -14.35 -15.12
CA ILE A 311 -4.99 -14.91 -16.47
C ILE A 311 -5.68 -16.27 -16.40
N ASP A 312 -6.81 -16.42 -17.08
CA ASP A 312 -7.41 -17.73 -17.27
C ASP A 312 -6.57 -18.49 -18.31
N VAL A 313 -6.20 -19.75 -18.05
CA VAL A 313 -5.36 -20.53 -18.99
C VAL A 313 -6.08 -20.77 -20.32
N THR A 314 -7.40 -20.58 -20.35
CA THR A 314 -8.23 -20.61 -21.56
C THR A 314 -8.19 -19.33 -22.40
N ASP A 315 -7.72 -18.20 -21.86
CA ASP A 315 -7.57 -16.92 -22.58
C ASP A 315 -6.27 -16.85 -23.40
N VAL A 316 -5.42 -17.88 -23.36
CA VAL A 316 -4.29 -18.03 -24.28
C VAL A 316 -4.80 -18.63 -25.59
N THR A 317 -5.50 -17.84 -26.41
CA THR A 317 -6.02 -18.27 -27.72
C THR A 317 -4.97 -18.35 -28.83
N ASP A 318 -3.67 -18.31 -28.50
CA ASP A 318 -2.56 -18.35 -29.47
C ASP A 318 -1.77 -19.67 -29.43
N VAL A 319 -2.46 -20.80 -29.24
CA VAL A 319 -1.90 -22.11 -29.61
C VAL A 319 -2.14 -22.33 -31.10
N THR A 320 -1.22 -21.87 -31.94
CA THR A 320 -1.38 -21.95 -33.41
C THR A 320 -0.91 -23.26 -34.02
N ASP A 321 -0.22 -24.13 -33.28
CA ASP A 321 0.14 -25.45 -33.81
C ASP A 321 0.32 -26.48 -32.68
N VAL A 322 -0.40 -27.59 -32.80
CA VAL A 322 -0.27 -28.78 -31.95
C VAL A 322 0.23 -29.88 -32.85
N THR A 323 1.50 -30.27 -32.68
CA THR A 323 2.06 -31.42 -33.40
C THR A 323 2.16 -32.61 -32.45
N ASP A 324 1.51 -33.71 -32.83
CA ASP A 324 1.73 -35.00 -32.17
C ASP A 324 3.03 -35.59 -32.74
N THR A 325 4.00 -35.82 -31.87
CA THR A 325 5.28 -36.47 -32.22
C THR A 325 5.51 -37.66 -31.31
N THR A 326 6.49 -38.49 -31.65
CA THR A 326 6.93 -39.62 -30.82
C THR A 326 8.36 -39.36 -30.38
N ASP A 327 8.64 -39.48 -29.07
CA ASP A 327 10.01 -39.35 -28.56
C ASP A 327 10.88 -40.54 -29.00
N VAL A 328 12.19 -40.46 -28.77
CA VAL A 328 13.20 -41.48 -29.10
C VAL A 328 12.94 -42.85 -28.45
N THR A 329 12.06 -42.93 -27.45
CA THR A 329 11.59 -44.18 -26.83
C THR A 329 10.34 -44.76 -27.49
N GLY A 330 9.70 -44.05 -28.42
CA GLY A 330 8.48 -44.45 -29.12
C GLY A 330 7.18 -44.00 -28.43
N ASP A 331 7.26 -43.22 -27.34
CA ASP A 331 6.08 -42.72 -26.62
C ASP A 331 5.50 -41.47 -27.29
N ALA A 332 4.17 -41.37 -27.32
CA ALA A 332 3.46 -40.22 -27.89
C ALA A 332 3.66 -38.98 -27.01
N VAL A 333 4.23 -37.92 -27.59
CA VAL A 333 4.47 -36.64 -26.94
C VAL A 333 3.75 -35.53 -27.71
N ARG A 334 2.97 -34.75 -26.96
CA ARG A 334 2.22 -33.61 -27.48
C ARG A 334 3.03 -32.34 -27.26
N GLN A 335 3.52 -31.75 -28.35
CA GLN A 335 4.40 -30.59 -28.28
C GLN A 335 3.61 -29.31 -28.54
N PHE A 336 3.74 -28.34 -27.63
CA PHE A 336 3.13 -27.02 -27.74
C PHE A 336 4.22 -26.00 -28.06
N THR A 337 4.16 -25.40 -29.24
CA THR A 337 5.03 -24.29 -29.62
C THR A 337 4.34 -22.97 -29.33
N PHE A 338 4.94 -22.18 -28.45
CA PHE A 338 4.61 -20.78 -28.25
C PHE A 338 5.61 -19.95 -29.07
N ASN A 339 5.15 -18.85 -29.67
CA ASN A 339 5.96 -17.99 -30.55
C ASN A 339 7.39 -17.76 -30.02
N GLY A 340 8.35 -18.49 -30.58
CA GLY A 340 9.79 -18.25 -30.45
C GLY A 340 10.56 -18.94 -29.32
N LEU A 341 9.93 -19.65 -28.38
CA LEU A 341 10.66 -20.47 -27.38
C LEU A 341 9.99 -21.83 -27.17
N SER A 342 10.67 -22.88 -27.61
CA SER A 342 10.28 -24.26 -27.31
C SER A 342 10.66 -24.60 -25.86
N LEU A 343 9.72 -24.54 -24.93
CA LEU A 343 9.83 -25.24 -23.64
C LEU A 343 9.20 -26.64 -23.77
N ALA A 344 10.03 -27.68 -23.66
CA ALA A 344 9.54 -29.04 -23.50
C ALA A 344 9.12 -29.24 -22.02
N LEU A 345 7.82 -29.30 -21.74
CA LEU A 345 7.32 -29.79 -20.45
C LEU A 345 7.09 -31.31 -20.53
N PHE A 346 7.76 -32.07 -19.66
CA PHE A 346 7.48 -33.48 -19.45
C PHE A 346 6.12 -33.64 -18.75
N CYS A 347 5.16 -34.30 -19.39
CA CYS A 347 3.88 -34.66 -18.75
C CYS A 347 4.07 -35.86 -17.80
N PHE A 348 3.59 -35.70 -16.56
CA PHE A 348 3.32 -36.82 -15.66
C PHE A 348 2.07 -37.57 -16.14
N VAL A 349 2.17 -38.89 -16.33
CA VAL A 349 1.06 -39.76 -16.73
C VAL A 349 0.03 -39.85 -15.59
N LEU A 350 -1.16 -39.28 -15.82
CA LEU A 350 -2.38 -39.59 -15.08
C LEU A 350 -2.92 -40.94 -15.58
N HIS A 351 -2.83 -41.97 -14.76
CA HIS A 351 -3.53 -43.23 -14.97
C HIS A 351 -4.68 -43.38 -13.98
N LEU A 352 -5.90 -43.03 -14.41
CA LEU A 352 -7.14 -43.56 -13.84
C LEU A 352 -8.12 -43.91 -14.98
N PHE A 353 -8.18 -45.23 -15.23
CA PHE A 353 -9.28 -46.10 -15.71
C PHE A 353 -10.17 -45.68 -16.89
N SER A 354 -10.26 -46.55 -17.91
CA SER A 354 -11.46 -47.40 -18.15
C SER A 354 -11.34 -48.39 -19.32
N ASN A 355 -11.68 -49.65 -19.03
CA ASN A 355 -12.36 -50.66 -19.88
C ASN A 355 -11.75 -51.13 -21.22
N LEU A 356 -11.03 -52.26 -21.19
CA LEU A 356 -11.43 -53.57 -21.75
C LEU A 356 -10.41 -54.66 -21.36
#